data_AF-A0A0K2T4N2-F1
#
_entry.id   AF-A0A0K2T4N2-F1
#
_cell.length_a   1.000
_cell.length_b   1.000
_cell.length_c   1.000
_cell.angle_alpha   90.00
_cell.angle_beta   90.00
_cell.angle_gamma   90.00
#
_symmetry.space_group_name_H-M   'P 1'
#
loop_
_entity.id
_entity.type
_entity.pdbx_description
1 polymer ?
#
loop_
_entity_poly.entity_id
_entity_poly.type
_entity_poly.pdbx_seq_one_letter_code
_entity_poly.pdbx_strand_id
1 'polypeptide(L)'
;LSKDQDSNVIHDENFYNRLQHSKSTGSKRGYNPLRVENLVDLPPISDPTDPLFEHQWYLKNDGQNGGKPKLDLNVQAAWAQGVTGKNVTTAIMDDGVDYIHPDIAHNYNARASYDFSSNDPYPYPRYTDDWFNSHGTRCAGEVSGARDNGICGVGVAYDSMVAGIRMLDQPYMTDLIEANSMGHEPNLIDIYSASWGPTDDGRTVDGPRNATMRAIVRGVNEGRNGKGNIYVWASGDGGEEDDCNCDGYAASMWTISINSAINTGENAHYDESCSSTLASTFSNGAKDPNTGVATTDLYGKCTRTHSGTSAAAPEAAGVFALALEANRQLTWRDMQHLTVLTSKRNSLFDSKGRFHWTMNGVGLEFNHLFGFGVLDAGAMVALAKQWKTVPARYHCQAGSDKTVREIPGSKSLFLTIETDACAGKDTEVNYLEHVQAVITVNSTRRGDVELFLRSPMGTRSMILSNRPNDDDGQDGFTKWPFMTSHTWAEYPRGKWTLEARFHGERLNRGFLKEWTLMLHGTRDAPYSDLPVTDPHSKLAIVKKAHEDKKKM
;
A
#
# COMPACT_ATOMS: atom_id res chain seq x y z
N LEU A 1 -3.03 -43.76 -36.46
CA LEU A 1 -2.88 -42.39 -36.99
C LEU A 1 -3.68 -41.46 -36.10
N SER A 2 -2.96 -40.88 -35.12
CA SER A 2 -3.42 -39.89 -34.17
C SER A 2 -3.70 -38.55 -34.87
N LYS A 3 -4.76 -37.84 -34.44
CA LYS A 3 -4.84 -36.39 -34.55
C LYS A 3 -5.41 -35.82 -33.26
N ASP A 4 -4.62 -34.94 -32.66
CA ASP A 4 -4.79 -34.29 -31.38
C ASP A 4 -6.04 -33.42 -31.33
N GLN A 5 -6.86 -33.64 -30.29
CA GLN A 5 -7.84 -32.66 -29.81
C GLN A 5 -7.13 -31.75 -28.81
N ASP A 6 -6.89 -30.52 -29.26
CA ASP A 6 -6.45 -29.38 -28.43
C ASP A 6 -7.48 -29.14 -27.31
N SER A 7 -7.06 -29.32 -26.05
CA SER A 7 -7.92 -29.30 -24.86
C SER A 7 -8.08 -27.90 -24.24
N ASN A 8 -8.01 -26.86 -25.06
CA ASN A 8 -8.34 -25.49 -24.68
C ASN A 8 -9.87 -25.28 -24.71
N VAL A 9 -10.56 -25.73 -23.65
CA VAL A 9 -12.01 -25.55 -23.51
C VAL A 9 -12.34 -24.07 -23.30
N ILE A 10 -13.03 -23.50 -24.29
CA ILE A 10 -13.60 -22.15 -24.28
C ILE A 10 -14.85 -22.16 -23.39
N HIS A 11 -14.85 -21.36 -22.32
CA HIS A 11 -16.04 -21.12 -21.50
C HIS A 11 -16.43 -19.64 -21.59
N ASP A 12 -17.73 -19.38 -21.68
CA ASP A 12 -18.28 -18.03 -21.67
C ASP A 12 -18.18 -17.40 -20.27
N GLU A 13 -18.27 -16.07 -20.20
CA GLU A 13 -18.24 -15.31 -18.94
C GLU A 13 -19.35 -15.78 -17.96
N ASN A 14 -20.48 -16.25 -18.50
CA ASN A 14 -21.61 -16.80 -17.75
C ASN A 14 -21.30 -18.13 -17.06
N PHE A 15 -20.40 -18.96 -17.58
CA PHE A 15 -19.93 -20.19 -16.95
C PHE A 15 -19.24 -19.89 -15.62
N TYR A 16 -18.41 -18.85 -15.58
CA TYR A 16 -17.67 -18.45 -14.38
C TYR A 16 -18.52 -17.67 -13.37
N ASN A 17 -19.46 -16.82 -13.84
CA ASN A 17 -20.41 -16.14 -12.96
C ASN A 17 -21.31 -17.13 -12.20
N ARG A 18 -21.66 -18.27 -12.81
CA ARG A 18 -22.42 -19.35 -12.16
C ARG A 18 -21.63 -20.09 -11.08
N LEU A 19 -20.30 -20.19 -11.21
CA LEU A 19 -19.41 -20.76 -10.18
C LEU A 19 -19.26 -19.83 -8.96
N GLN A 20 -19.31 -18.52 -9.14
CA GLN A 20 -19.34 -17.55 -8.04
C GLN A 20 -20.69 -17.55 -7.31
N HIS A 21 -21.80 -17.69 -8.05
CA HIS A 21 -23.15 -17.69 -7.48
C HIS A 21 -23.55 -19.02 -6.82
N SER A 22 -23.03 -20.18 -7.28
CA SER A 22 -23.37 -21.46 -6.65
C SER A 22 -22.77 -21.64 -5.25
N LYS A 23 -21.77 -20.81 -4.88
CA LYS A 23 -21.20 -20.73 -3.53
C LYS A 23 -21.85 -19.67 -2.63
N SER A 24 -22.73 -18.80 -3.14
CA SER A 24 -23.32 -17.70 -2.37
C SER A 24 -24.66 -18.02 -1.70
N THR A 25 -25.22 -19.22 -1.90
CA THR A 25 -26.42 -19.68 -1.21
C THR A 25 -26.09 -20.27 0.17
N GLY A 26 -25.60 -19.44 1.09
CA GLY A 26 -25.33 -19.87 2.47
C GLY A 26 -24.87 -18.76 3.40
N SER A 27 -25.81 -18.00 3.97
CA SER A 27 -25.66 -16.98 5.03
C SER A 27 -24.72 -15.81 4.72
N LYS A 28 -25.11 -14.59 5.08
CA LYS A 28 -24.28 -13.38 4.99
C LYS A 28 -23.02 -13.55 5.85
N ARG A 29 -21.93 -14.05 5.27
CA ARG A 29 -20.58 -14.11 5.87
C ARG A 29 -19.89 -12.73 5.76
N GLY A 30 -20.50 -11.70 6.34
CA GLY A 30 -19.82 -10.41 6.52
C GLY A 30 -19.03 -10.41 7.83
N TYR A 31 -17.85 -9.80 7.86
CA TYR A 31 -17.16 -9.50 9.13
C TYR A 31 -17.66 -8.17 9.69
N ASN A 32 -17.52 -7.99 11.00
CA ASN A 32 -17.65 -6.69 11.62
C ASN A 32 -16.25 -6.10 11.77
N PRO A 33 -16.00 -4.84 11.39
CA PRO A 33 -14.70 -4.20 11.62
C PRO A 33 -14.27 -4.37 13.07
N LEU A 34 -12.99 -4.70 13.29
CA LEU A 34 -12.38 -4.81 14.62
C LEU A 34 -12.70 -3.55 15.44
N ARG A 35 -13.33 -3.72 16.59
CA ARG A 35 -13.57 -2.60 17.51
C ARG A 35 -12.47 -2.59 18.56
N VAL A 36 -11.79 -1.47 18.73
CA VAL A 36 -10.66 -1.38 19.68
C VAL A 36 -11.13 -1.63 21.10
N GLU A 37 -12.37 -1.28 21.41
CA GLU A 37 -13.04 -1.54 22.68
C GLU A 37 -13.22 -3.04 22.96
N ASN A 38 -13.18 -3.90 21.93
CA ASN A 38 -13.16 -5.35 22.11
C ASN A 38 -11.75 -5.89 22.39
N LEU A 39 -10.71 -5.08 22.18
CA LEU A 39 -9.31 -5.46 22.32
C LEU A 39 -8.71 -4.99 23.64
N VAL A 40 -9.07 -3.78 24.08
CA VAL A 40 -8.50 -3.09 25.24
C VAL A 40 -9.52 -2.16 25.90
N ASP A 41 -9.42 -2.01 27.23
CA ASP A 41 -10.14 -0.96 27.97
C ASP A 41 -9.40 0.37 27.81
N LEU A 42 -10.09 1.40 27.29
CA LEU A 42 -9.49 2.70 27.00
C LEU A 42 -9.85 3.73 28.07
N PRO A 43 -8.86 4.41 28.69
CA PRO A 43 -9.13 5.57 29.53
C PRO A 43 -9.66 6.75 28.69
N PRO A 44 -10.38 7.71 29.31
CA PRO A 44 -10.74 8.94 28.63
C PRO A 44 -9.49 9.72 28.25
N ILE A 45 -9.44 10.23 27.03
CA ILE A 45 -8.38 11.09 26.52
C ILE A 45 -8.93 12.49 26.25
N SER A 46 -8.17 13.52 26.61
CA SER A 46 -8.50 14.89 26.22
C SER A 46 -8.06 15.14 24.78
N ASP A 47 -8.86 15.94 24.07
CA ASP A 47 -8.46 16.45 22.76
C ASP A 47 -7.19 17.32 22.91
N PRO A 48 -6.29 17.31 21.91
CA PRO A 48 -5.25 18.32 21.76
C PRO A 48 -5.83 19.74 21.78
N THR A 49 -5.05 20.67 22.33
CA THR A 49 -5.39 22.08 22.50
C THR A 49 -4.92 22.94 21.33
N ASP A 50 -4.25 22.32 20.35
CA ASP A 50 -3.63 23.00 19.22
C ASP A 50 -4.68 23.61 18.26
N PRO A 51 -4.46 24.84 17.74
CA PRO A 51 -5.47 25.59 17.00
C PRO A 51 -6.08 24.90 15.78
N LEU A 52 -5.33 24.04 15.08
CA LEU A 52 -5.79 23.33 13.89
C LEU A 52 -6.37 21.95 14.19
N PHE A 53 -6.35 21.47 15.44
CA PHE A 53 -6.86 20.13 15.75
C PHE A 53 -8.34 19.96 15.36
N GLU A 54 -9.16 21.00 15.49
CA GLU A 54 -10.56 20.99 15.03
C GLU A 54 -10.72 20.79 13.51
N HIS A 55 -9.66 21.04 12.74
CA HIS A 55 -9.61 20.83 11.29
C HIS A 55 -8.92 19.52 10.89
N GLN A 56 -8.27 18.80 11.82
CA GLN A 56 -7.62 17.52 11.57
C GLN A 56 -8.63 16.37 11.64
N TRP A 57 -9.58 16.40 10.72
CA TRP A 57 -10.68 15.43 10.63
C TRP A 57 -10.19 13.99 10.44
N TYR A 58 -9.02 13.79 9.82
CA TYR A 58 -8.38 12.49 9.66
C TYR A 58 -7.91 11.88 11.00
N LEU A 59 -7.70 12.71 12.03
CA LEU A 59 -7.42 12.28 13.41
C LEU A 59 -8.70 12.07 14.22
N LYS A 60 -9.69 12.95 14.03
CA LYS A 60 -10.99 12.90 14.70
C LYS A 60 -12.09 13.47 13.79
N ASN A 61 -12.89 12.59 13.21
CA ASN A 61 -14.01 12.98 12.36
C ASN A 61 -15.31 12.99 13.18
N ASP A 62 -15.82 14.18 13.50
CA ASP A 62 -17.09 14.37 14.20
C ASP A 62 -18.25 14.72 13.25
N GLY A 63 -17.98 14.71 11.94
CA GLY A 63 -18.90 15.14 10.89
C GLY A 63 -18.63 16.54 10.36
N GLN A 64 -17.53 17.17 10.79
CA GLN A 64 -17.10 18.46 10.25
C GLN A 64 -16.98 18.44 8.73
N ASN A 65 -17.33 19.56 8.09
CA ASN A 65 -17.30 19.74 6.64
C ASN A 65 -18.06 18.66 5.85
N GLY A 66 -19.14 18.11 6.44
CA GLY A 66 -19.96 17.08 5.82
C GLY A 66 -19.32 15.70 5.79
N GLY A 67 -18.23 15.51 6.54
CA GLY A 67 -17.57 14.23 6.71
C GLY A 67 -18.45 13.19 7.40
N LYS A 68 -18.02 11.93 7.35
CA LYS A 68 -18.69 10.84 8.02
C LYS A 68 -18.11 10.65 9.43
N PRO A 69 -18.89 10.83 10.51
CA PRO A 69 -18.37 10.67 11.86
C PRO A 69 -17.71 9.31 12.07
N LYS A 70 -16.56 9.29 12.75
CA LYS A 70 -15.70 8.12 13.00
C LYS A 70 -15.07 7.49 11.75
N LEU A 71 -15.11 8.18 10.61
CA LEU A 71 -14.26 7.86 9.47
C LEU A 71 -12.99 8.69 9.59
N ASP A 72 -12.12 8.21 10.47
CA ASP A 72 -10.81 8.76 10.82
C ASP A 72 -9.85 7.59 11.11
N LEU A 73 -8.58 7.90 11.36
CA LEU A 73 -7.53 6.92 11.64
C LEU A 73 -7.65 6.25 13.01
N ASN A 74 -8.62 6.65 13.83
CA ASN A 74 -8.81 6.17 15.19
C ASN A 74 -7.54 6.32 16.07
N VAL A 75 -6.79 7.42 15.88
CA VAL A 75 -5.51 7.69 16.59
C VAL A 75 -5.72 7.96 18.07
N GLN A 76 -6.85 8.57 18.45
CA GLN A 76 -7.16 8.82 19.86
C GLN A 76 -7.22 7.51 20.67
N ALA A 77 -7.64 6.40 20.05
CA ALA A 77 -7.61 5.10 20.68
C ALA A 77 -6.20 4.52 20.84
N ALA A 78 -5.24 4.89 19.99
CA ALA A 78 -3.83 4.56 20.19
C ALA A 78 -3.20 5.43 21.29
N TRP A 79 -3.49 6.73 21.31
CA TRP A 79 -3.01 7.64 22.34
C TRP A 79 -3.57 7.30 23.73
N ALA A 80 -4.85 6.90 23.82
CA ALA A 80 -5.46 6.42 25.05
C ALA A 80 -4.80 5.13 25.57
N GLN A 81 -4.16 4.36 24.69
CA GLN A 81 -3.32 3.21 25.06
C GLN A 81 -1.90 3.58 25.52
N GLY A 82 -1.59 4.88 25.63
CA GLY A 82 -0.30 5.41 26.06
C GLY A 82 0.80 5.38 25.00
N VAL A 83 0.42 5.26 23.72
CA VAL A 83 1.34 5.13 22.58
C VAL A 83 1.23 6.37 21.70
N THR A 84 2.35 7.04 21.45
CA THR A 84 2.42 8.40 20.88
C THR A 84 3.55 8.61 19.87
N GLY A 85 4.34 7.56 19.58
CA GLY A 85 5.44 7.55 18.62
C GLY A 85 6.85 7.45 19.22
N LYS A 86 6.98 7.31 20.55
CA LYS A 86 8.27 7.47 21.23
C LYS A 86 9.35 6.53 20.73
N ASN A 87 10.56 7.05 20.62
CA ASN A 87 11.77 6.32 20.17
C ASN A 87 11.66 5.72 18.76
N VAL A 88 10.79 6.28 17.92
CA VAL A 88 10.71 5.95 16.50
C VAL A 88 11.21 7.14 15.70
N THR A 89 11.98 6.90 14.63
CA THR A 89 12.34 7.96 13.67
C THR A 89 11.76 7.65 12.30
N THR A 90 11.00 8.61 11.76
CA THR A 90 10.48 8.58 10.38
C THR A 90 11.25 9.57 9.52
N ALA A 91 11.82 9.12 8.41
CA ALA A 91 12.44 10.00 7.42
C ALA A 91 11.45 10.38 6.33
N ILE A 92 11.35 11.67 6.03
CA ILE A 92 10.61 12.22 4.90
C ILE A 92 11.59 12.40 3.73
N MET A 93 11.46 11.55 2.70
CA MET A 93 12.29 11.59 1.49
C MET A 93 11.64 12.49 0.44
N ASP A 94 12.02 13.77 0.41
CA ASP A 94 11.26 14.80 -0.28
C ASP A 94 12.10 16.04 -0.69
N ASP A 95 11.47 17.21 -0.81
CA ASP A 95 12.06 18.51 -1.16
C ASP A 95 12.78 19.23 0.01
N GLY A 96 12.66 18.68 1.23
CA GLY A 96 13.29 19.15 2.46
C GLY A 96 12.30 19.23 3.62
N VAL A 97 12.83 19.46 4.83
CA VAL A 97 12.01 19.66 6.03
C VAL A 97 12.47 20.93 6.72
N ASP A 98 11.54 21.87 6.94
CA ASP A 98 11.75 23.04 7.79
C ASP A 98 11.90 22.57 9.25
N TYR A 99 13.10 22.11 9.58
CA TYR A 99 13.41 21.56 10.88
C TYR A 99 13.51 22.62 11.99
N ILE A 100 13.38 23.92 11.66
CA ILE A 100 13.24 25.00 12.64
C ILE A 100 11.78 25.44 12.80
N HIS A 101 10.85 24.83 12.06
CA HIS A 101 9.43 25.03 12.26
C HIS A 101 9.08 24.78 13.74
N PRO A 102 8.41 25.71 14.44
CA PRO A 102 8.19 25.60 15.89
C PRO A 102 7.46 24.31 16.31
N ASP A 103 6.62 23.78 15.41
CA ASP A 103 5.87 22.55 15.62
C ASP A 103 6.65 21.25 15.30
N ILE A 104 7.85 21.36 14.70
CA ILE A 104 8.72 20.23 14.33
C ILE A 104 10.03 20.23 15.12
N ALA A 105 10.55 21.40 15.51
CA ALA A 105 11.91 21.58 16.01
C ALA A 105 12.27 20.67 17.20
N HIS A 106 11.30 20.35 18.07
CA HIS A 106 11.50 19.45 19.21
C HIS A 106 11.58 17.97 18.81
N ASN A 107 10.96 17.61 17.70
CA ASN A 107 10.89 16.25 17.16
C ASN A 107 11.89 16.03 16.01
N TYR A 108 12.77 16.99 15.70
CA TYR A 108 13.73 16.84 14.60
C TYR A 108 14.93 15.95 14.97
N ASN A 109 15.20 14.93 14.13
CA ASN A 109 16.38 14.08 14.25
C ASN A 109 17.46 14.47 13.25
N ALA A 110 18.33 15.39 13.65
CA ALA A 110 19.46 15.86 12.85
C ALA A 110 20.43 14.74 12.44
N ARG A 111 20.62 13.71 13.28
CA ARG A 111 21.58 12.62 13.01
C ARG A 111 21.13 11.67 11.90
N ALA A 112 19.82 11.61 11.65
CA ALA A 112 19.20 10.79 10.63
C ALA A 112 18.85 11.58 9.36
N SER A 113 19.21 12.87 9.32
CA SER A 113 18.82 13.80 8.26
C SER A 113 19.99 14.11 7.32
N TYR A 114 19.69 14.34 6.04
CA TYR A 114 20.70 14.70 5.05
C TYR A 114 20.12 15.42 3.84
N ASP A 115 20.89 16.30 3.21
CA ASP A 115 20.58 16.94 1.95
C ASP A 115 21.42 16.32 0.82
N PHE A 116 20.80 15.49 -0.02
CA PHE A 116 21.42 14.92 -1.21
C PHE A 116 21.41 15.86 -2.41
N SER A 117 20.56 16.89 -2.41
CA SER A 117 20.53 17.92 -3.45
C SER A 117 21.72 18.87 -3.35
N SER A 118 22.11 19.25 -2.12
CA SER A 118 23.25 20.16 -1.85
C SER A 118 24.49 19.42 -1.34
N ASN A 119 24.35 18.14 -1.00
CA ASN A 119 25.38 17.27 -0.42
C ASN A 119 25.96 17.81 0.90
N ASP A 120 25.08 18.07 1.86
CA ASP A 120 25.41 18.55 3.20
C ASP A 120 24.39 18.04 4.26
N PRO A 121 24.61 18.23 5.57
CA PRO A 121 23.73 17.66 6.60
C PRO A 121 22.46 18.49 6.89
N TYR A 122 22.16 19.53 6.11
CA TYR A 122 21.08 20.49 6.39
C TYR A 122 19.95 20.35 5.34
N PRO A 123 18.95 19.49 5.55
CA PRO A 123 17.84 19.29 4.61
C PRO A 123 16.81 20.43 4.64
N TYR A 124 17.24 21.65 4.92
CA TYR A 124 16.34 22.80 4.98
C TYR A 124 15.84 23.12 3.57
N PRO A 125 14.52 23.31 3.37
CA PRO A 125 13.97 23.64 2.07
C PRO A 125 14.58 24.91 1.51
N ARG A 126 15.03 24.86 0.25
CA ARG A 126 15.51 26.07 -0.42
C ARG A 126 14.34 27.01 -0.65
N TYR A 127 14.56 28.29 -0.32
CA TYR A 127 13.56 29.33 -0.52
C TYR A 127 13.19 29.46 -2.00
N THR A 128 11.88 29.51 -2.27
CA THR A 128 11.29 29.88 -3.56
C THR A 128 10.09 30.81 -3.33
N ASP A 129 9.79 31.67 -4.29
CA ASP A 129 8.70 32.66 -4.18
C ASP A 129 7.30 32.01 -4.24
N ASP A 130 7.22 30.75 -4.67
CA ASP A 130 6.01 29.99 -4.97
C ASP A 130 5.75 28.81 -4.03
N TRP A 131 6.51 28.68 -2.93
CA TRP A 131 6.37 27.57 -1.97
C TRP A 131 6.60 26.18 -2.59
N PHE A 132 7.35 26.11 -3.70
CA PHE A 132 7.64 24.86 -4.40
C PHE A 132 8.18 23.77 -3.48
N ASN A 133 9.10 24.11 -2.58
CA ASN A 133 9.72 23.15 -1.66
C ASN A 133 8.98 23.00 -0.31
N SER A 134 7.64 23.10 -0.30
CA SER A 134 6.84 23.02 0.93
C SER A 134 6.40 21.61 1.31
N HIS A 135 6.55 20.67 0.40
CA HIS A 135 5.89 19.38 0.45
C HIS A 135 6.40 18.53 1.62
N GLY A 136 7.70 18.34 1.76
CA GLY A 136 8.29 17.55 2.84
C GLY A 136 8.03 18.13 4.23
N THR A 137 7.91 19.46 4.35
CA THR A 137 7.54 20.10 5.62
C THR A 137 6.10 19.82 6.02
N ARG A 138 5.17 19.75 5.06
CA ARG A 138 3.77 19.39 5.30
C ARG A 138 3.66 17.94 5.74
N CYS A 139 4.33 17.03 5.03
CA CYS A 139 4.41 15.62 5.38
C CYS A 139 5.01 15.38 6.77
N ALA A 140 6.07 16.12 7.14
CA ALA A 140 6.69 16.00 8.45
C ALA A 140 5.73 16.32 9.62
N GLY A 141 4.89 17.36 9.46
CA GLY A 141 3.89 17.73 10.46
C GLY A 141 2.79 16.69 10.66
N GLU A 142 2.38 15.99 9.60
CA GLU A 142 1.38 14.92 9.68
C GLU A 142 1.88 13.76 10.55
N VAL A 143 3.18 13.45 10.47
CA VAL A 143 3.80 12.40 11.29
C VAL A 143 4.05 12.89 12.71
N SER A 144 4.75 14.02 12.87
CA SER A 144 5.39 14.40 14.14
C SER A 144 5.22 15.87 14.52
N GLY A 145 4.17 16.54 14.06
CA GLY A 145 3.74 17.82 14.63
C GLY A 145 3.56 17.68 16.15
N ALA A 146 4.13 18.61 16.91
CA ALA A 146 4.10 18.55 18.36
C ALA A 146 2.68 18.72 18.89
N ARG A 147 2.43 18.21 20.10
CA ARG A 147 1.14 18.26 20.75
C ARG A 147 1.12 19.32 21.84
N ASP A 148 -0.01 20.02 21.97
CA ASP A 148 -0.33 20.94 23.06
C ASP A 148 0.71 22.07 23.22
N ASN A 149 1.26 22.55 22.11
CA ASN A 149 2.23 23.67 22.07
C ASN A 149 1.60 24.99 21.59
N GLY A 150 0.33 24.96 21.15
CA GLY A 150 -0.41 26.13 20.69
C GLY A 150 -0.06 26.57 19.25
N ILE A 151 0.55 25.69 18.45
CA ILE A 151 1.04 25.96 17.10
C ILE A 151 0.45 24.92 16.15
N CYS A 152 -0.07 25.36 15.02
CA CYS A 152 -0.66 24.47 14.01
C CYS A 152 -1.61 23.41 14.62
N GLY A 153 -1.34 22.12 14.39
CA GLY A 153 -2.16 20.99 14.82
C GLY A 153 -1.31 20.00 15.62
N VAL A 154 -1.52 18.70 15.39
CA VAL A 154 -0.72 17.63 16.02
C VAL A 154 -0.44 16.50 15.04
N GLY A 155 0.75 15.91 15.09
CA GLY A 155 1.08 14.73 14.30
C GLY A 155 0.38 13.46 14.80
N VAL A 156 0.20 12.48 13.92
CA VAL A 156 -0.32 11.14 14.29
C VAL A 156 0.53 10.51 15.39
N ALA A 157 1.86 10.66 15.28
CA ALA A 157 2.86 10.17 16.22
C ALA A 157 3.66 11.37 16.78
N TYR A 158 2.97 12.23 17.53
CA TYR A 158 3.49 13.51 18.02
C TYR A 158 4.71 13.44 18.96
N ASP A 159 5.06 12.27 19.49
CA ASP A 159 6.31 12.05 20.26
C ASP A 159 7.36 11.24 19.45
N SER A 160 7.10 10.91 18.18
CA SER A 160 8.13 10.36 17.30
C SER A 160 9.06 11.45 16.79
N MET A 161 10.26 11.03 16.38
CA MET A 161 11.19 11.92 15.71
C MET A 161 10.98 11.91 14.20
N VAL A 162 11.22 13.03 13.54
CA VAL A 162 11.23 13.16 12.09
C VAL A 162 12.62 13.54 11.57
N ALA A 163 13.05 12.89 10.49
CA ALA A 163 14.26 13.23 9.76
C ALA A 163 13.90 13.77 8.37
N GLY A 164 14.66 14.77 7.90
CA GLY A 164 14.52 15.28 6.54
C GLY A 164 15.57 14.68 5.62
N ILE A 165 15.15 14.09 4.51
CA ILE A 165 16.03 13.65 3.42
C ILE A 165 15.68 14.49 2.19
N ARG A 166 16.41 15.59 1.99
CA ARG A 166 16.20 16.49 0.85
C ARG A 166 16.85 15.90 -0.39
N MET A 167 16.04 15.48 -1.35
CA MET A 167 16.50 14.82 -2.58
C MET A 167 15.69 15.20 -3.81
N LEU A 168 14.48 15.77 -3.68
CA LEU A 168 13.65 16.14 -4.84
C LEU A 168 14.00 17.51 -5.44
N ASP A 169 14.61 18.42 -4.66
CA ASP A 169 14.96 19.77 -5.16
C ASP A 169 16.27 19.75 -5.96
N GLN A 170 16.22 19.18 -7.16
CA GLN A 170 17.34 19.11 -8.09
C GLN A 170 16.88 18.88 -9.54
N PRO A 171 17.66 19.25 -10.56
CA PRO A 171 17.21 19.22 -11.95
C PRO A 171 16.96 17.81 -12.50
N TYR A 172 17.64 16.79 -11.98
CA TYR A 172 17.50 15.41 -12.42
C TYR A 172 17.63 14.45 -11.24
N MET A 173 16.67 13.53 -11.12
CA MET A 173 16.79 12.40 -10.22
C MET A 173 17.68 11.31 -10.85
N THR A 174 18.60 10.75 -10.06
CA THR A 174 19.45 9.65 -10.51
C THR A 174 19.29 8.44 -9.60
N ASP A 175 19.50 7.24 -10.15
CA ASP A 175 19.51 5.96 -9.41
C ASP A 175 20.39 6.03 -8.15
N LEU A 176 21.52 6.76 -8.21
CA LEU A 176 22.41 6.85 -7.06
C LEU A 176 21.85 7.75 -5.95
N ILE A 177 21.13 8.82 -6.29
CA ILE A 177 20.56 9.72 -5.29
C ILE A 177 19.38 9.03 -4.60
N GLU A 178 18.51 8.40 -5.36
CA GLU A 178 17.45 7.53 -4.83
C GLU A 178 18.02 6.44 -3.90
N ALA A 179 19.02 5.68 -4.37
CA ALA A 179 19.64 4.63 -3.59
C ALA A 179 20.27 5.13 -2.28
N ASN A 180 20.99 6.26 -2.34
CA ASN A 180 21.60 6.86 -1.16
C ASN A 180 20.55 7.39 -0.18
N SER A 181 19.44 7.94 -0.68
CA SER A 181 18.33 8.45 0.13
C SER A 181 17.62 7.30 0.86
N MET A 182 17.25 6.25 0.12
CA MET A 182 16.59 5.06 0.69
C MET A 182 17.47 4.24 1.62
N GLY A 183 18.80 4.32 1.44
CA GLY A 183 19.79 3.62 2.25
C GLY A 183 20.43 4.48 3.35
N HIS A 184 19.97 5.72 3.54
CA HIS A 184 20.55 6.65 4.50
C HIS A 184 20.23 6.22 5.94
N GLU A 185 21.23 6.06 6.81
CA GLU A 185 21.07 5.78 8.24
C GLU A 185 20.04 4.68 8.61
N PRO A 186 20.12 3.46 8.02
CA PRO A 186 19.07 2.44 8.11
C PRO A 186 18.89 1.83 9.51
N ASN A 187 19.80 2.12 10.44
CA ASN A 187 19.69 1.70 11.84
C ASN A 187 19.26 2.83 12.79
N LEU A 188 19.21 4.08 12.32
CA LEU A 188 18.64 5.21 13.05
C LEU A 188 17.22 5.53 12.56
N ILE A 189 16.97 5.39 11.27
CA ILE A 189 15.65 5.55 10.66
C ILE A 189 14.89 4.24 10.75
N ASP A 190 13.67 4.29 11.27
CA ASP A 190 12.79 3.13 11.30
C ASP A 190 11.92 3.06 10.04
N ILE A 191 11.37 4.21 9.63
CA ILE A 191 10.36 4.32 8.58
C ILE A 191 10.84 5.37 7.58
N TYR A 192 10.75 5.07 6.29
CA TYR A 192 10.95 6.03 5.21
C TYR A 192 9.59 6.29 4.55
N SER A 193 9.17 7.54 4.51
CA SER A 193 7.96 7.98 3.82
C SER A 193 8.34 8.69 2.52
N ALA A 194 7.72 8.29 1.43
CA ALA A 194 7.93 8.88 0.12
C ALA A 194 6.61 9.03 -0.64
N SER A 195 6.52 10.13 -1.37
CA SER A 195 5.36 10.49 -2.19
C SER A 195 5.81 10.93 -3.58
N TRP A 196 6.71 10.15 -4.17
CA TRP A 196 7.29 10.39 -5.49
C TRP A 196 7.42 9.08 -6.25
N GLY A 197 7.48 9.16 -7.58
CA GLY A 197 7.56 8.02 -8.46
C GLY A 197 7.83 8.47 -9.89
N PRO A 198 7.54 7.61 -10.89
CA PRO A 198 7.44 8.03 -12.28
C PRO A 198 6.37 9.12 -12.43
N THR A 199 6.32 9.75 -13.60
CA THR A 199 5.28 10.75 -13.88
C THR A 199 3.91 10.07 -13.98
N ASP A 200 2.94 10.57 -13.21
CA ASP A 200 1.56 10.10 -13.18
C ASP A 200 0.74 10.63 -14.39
N ASP A 201 1.18 10.34 -15.61
CA ASP A 201 0.57 10.82 -16.86
C ASP A 201 -0.35 9.79 -17.54
N GLY A 202 -0.54 8.61 -16.94
CA GLY A 202 -1.28 7.52 -17.56
C GLY A 202 -0.54 6.87 -18.73
N ARG A 203 0.78 7.08 -18.85
CA ARG A 203 1.61 6.58 -19.97
C ARG A 203 2.88 5.92 -19.47
N THR A 204 3.50 6.52 -18.47
CA THR A 204 4.82 6.14 -17.99
C THR A 204 4.79 4.74 -17.38
N VAL A 205 5.86 3.97 -17.61
CA VAL A 205 6.12 2.69 -16.95
C VAL A 205 7.59 2.74 -16.56
N ASP A 206 7.86 2.98 -15.29
CA ASP A 206 9.23 3.04 -14.77
C ASP A 206 9.26 2.64 -13.30
N GLY A 207 10.45 2.40 -12.77
CA GLY A 207 10.62 1.98 -11.40
C GLY A 207 12.08 2.03 -10.95
N PRO A 208 12.36 1.55 -9.73
CA PRO A 208 13.69 1.59 -9.15
C PRO A 208 14.70 0.86 -10.05
N ARG A 209 15.79 1.56 -10.35
CA ARG A 209 16.94 1.01 -11.06
C ARG A 209 17.81 0.17 -10.11
N ASN A 210 18.91 -0.37 -10.62
CA ASN A 210 19.67 -1.40 -9.91
C ASN A 210 20.25 -0.95 -8.56
N ALA A 211 20.72 0.30 -8.43
CA ALA A 211 21.26 0.78 -7.16
C ALA A 211 20.13 0.98 -6.15
N THR A 212 19.03 1.62 -6.56
CA THR A 212 17.84 1.86 -5.74
C THR A 212 17.24 0.55 -5.26
N MET A 213 17.08 -0.44 -6.16
CA MET A 213 16.60 -1.78 -5.78
C MET A 213 17.50 -2.46 -4.75
N ARG A 214 18.83 -2.33 -4.88
CA ARG A 214 19.76 -2.88 -3.88
C ARG A 214 19.64 -2.15 -2.54
N ALA A 215 19.41 -0.84 -2.54
CA ALA A 215 19.21 -0.06 -1.32
C ALA A 215 17.94 -0.51 -0.59
N ILE A 216 16.80 -0.64 -1.29
CA ILE A 216 15.54 -1.14 -0.71
C ILE A 216 15.73 -2.55 -0.14
N VAL A 217 16.30 -3.47 -0.94
CA VAL A 217 16.55 -4.86 -0.52
C VAL A 217 17.47 -4.91 0.70
N ARG A 218 18.49 -4.06 0.75
CA ARG A 218 19.37 -3.96 1.91
C ARG A 218 18.61 -3.41 3.12
N GLY A 219 17.82 -2.36 2.96
CA GLY A 219 17.01 -1.77 4.02
C GLY A 219 16.05 -2.77 4.67
N VAL A 220 15.31 -3.54 3.87
CA VAL A 220 14.37 -4.55 4.41
C VAL A 220 15.05 -5.78 5.03
N ASN A 221 16.31 -6.07 4.70
CA ASN A 221 17.03 -7.24 5.24
C ASN A 221 17.98 -6.89 6.40
N GLU A 222 18.62 -5.73 6.37
CA GLU A 222 19.68 -5.34 7.31
C GLU A 222 19.28 -4.17 8.22
N GLY A 223 18.36 -3.32 7.76
CA GLY A 223 17.90 -2.15 8.51
C GLY A 223 17.23 -2.49 9.83
N ARG A 224 17.18 -1.50 10.73
CA ARG A 224 16.64 -1.66 12.10
C ARG A 224 17.25 -2.86 12.84
N ASN A 225 18.54 -3.08 12.63
CA ASN A 225 19.29 -4.23 13.14
C ASN A 225 18.70 -5.58 12.70
N GLY A 226 18.45 -5.74 11.39
CA GLY A 226 17.94 -6.98 10.78
C GLY A 226 16.42 -7.17 10.86
N LYS A 227 15.66 -6.21 11.38
CA LYS A 227 14.17 -6.24 11.35
C LYS A 227 13.61 -5.74 10.02
N GLY A 228 14.40 -4.97 9.30
CA GLY A 228 14.04 -4.31 8.05
C GLY A 228 13.39 -2.96 8.28
N ASN A 229 13.87 -1.96 7.54
CA ASN A 229 13.22 -0.66 7.43
C ASN A 229 11.81 -0.81 6.80
N ILE A 230 10.92 0.09 7.17
CA ILE A 230 9.57 0.17 6.59
C ILE A 230 9.57 1.29 5.56
N TYR A 231 9.27 0.96 4.31
CA TYR A 231 9.13 1.95 3.24
C TYR A 231 7.64 2.18 2.97
N VAL A 232 7.15 3.38 3.20
CA VAL A 232 5.76 3.80 2.97
C VAL A 232 5.73 4.65 1.70
N TRP A 233 4.81 4.32 0.81
CA TRP A 233 4.73 4.95 -0.52
C TRP A 233 3.32 5.45 -0.80
N ALA A 234 3.20 6.66 -1.32
CA ALA A 234 1.95 7.10 -1.93
C ALA A 234 1.69 6.27 -3.20
N SER A 235 0.43 5.94 -3.49
CA SER A 235 0.10 5.13 -4.66
C SER A 235 0.16 5.87 -5.99
N GLY A 236 0.14 7.22 -6.00
CA GLY A 236 0.15 8.04 -7.22
C GLY A 236 -1.14 8.86 -7.39
N ASP A 237 -1.01 9.98 -8.12
CA ASP A 237 -2.05 11.00 -8.31
C ASP A 237 -2.56 11.09 -9.77
N GLY A 238 -2.33 10.05 -10.59
CA GLY A 238 -2.71 9.96 -12.02
C GLY A 238 -4.20 9.68 -12.27
N GLY A 239 -4.98 9.42 -11.22
CA GLY A 239 -6.42 9.21 -11.29
C GLY A 239 -6.83 7.99 -12.10
N GLU A 240 -7.92 8.12 -12.86
CA GLU A 240 -8.51 6.99 -13.59
C GLU A 240 -7.79 6.66 -14.90
N GLU A 241 -6.86 7.52 -15.30
CA GLU A 241 -6.15 7.38 -16.55
C GLU A 241 -4.83 6.62 -16.37
N ASP A 242 -4.42 6.37 -15.11
CA ASP A 242 -3.22 5.62 -14.74
C ASP A 242 -3.49 4.40 -13.87
N ASP A 243 -2.45 3.59 -13.68
CA ASP A 243 -2.46 2.37 -12.88
C ASP A 243 -1.16 2.24 -12.11
N CYS A 244 -1.22 2.29 -10.79
CA CYS A 244 -0.06 2.25 -9.91
C CYS A 244 0.72 0.91 -9.93
N ASN A 245 0.27 -0.12 -10.66
CA ASN A 245 1.13 -1.25 -11.01
C ASN A 245 2.15 -0.94 -12.13
N CYS A 246 2.04 0.22 -12.79
CA CYS A 246 3.03 0.76 -13.72
C CYS A 246 4.11 1.60 -13.04
N ASP A 247 3.91 1.96 -11.77
CA ASP A 247 4.94 2.48 -10.89
C ASP A 247 5.65 1.33 -10.15
N GLY A 248 6.92 1.09 -10.47
CA GLY A 248 7.72 0.06 -9.81
C GLY A 248 8.07 0.35 -8.35
N TYR A 249 7.89 1.57 -7.85
CA TYR A 249 8.04 1.92 -6.44
C TYR A 249 6.79 1.55 -5.64
N ALA A 250 5.61 2.08 -6.01
CA ALA A 250 4.35 1.73 -5.39
C ALA A 250 4.00 0.23 -5.55
N ALA A 251 4.34 -0.39 -6.68
CA ALA A 251 4.09 -1.81 -6.94
C ALA A 251 5.12 -2.78 -6.33
N SER A 252 6.13 -2.27 -5.64
CA SER A 252 7.16 -3.10 -5.00
C SER A 252 6.59 -3.87 -3.81
N MET A 253 6.94 -5.15 -3.67
CA MET A 253 6.59 -5.93 -2.46
C MET A 253 7.30 -5.43 -1.19
N TRP A 254 8.33 -4.58 -1.34
CA TRP A 254 9.12 -4.05 -0.22
C TRP A 254 8.62 -2.69 0.28
N THR A 255 7.70 -2.06 -0.45
CA THR A 255 7.02 -0.85 -0.03
C THR A 255 5.63 -1.19 0.49
N ILE A 256 5.08 -0.30 1.30
CA ILE A 256 3.68 -0.32 1.72
C ILE A 256 3.00 0.81 0.96
N SER A 257 2.35 0.47 -0.15
CA SER A 257 1.60 1.43 -0.96
C SER A 257 0.28 1.80 -0.30
N ILE A 258 0.09 3.11 -0.13
CA ILE A 258 -1.02 3.76 0.56
C ILE A 258 -1.73 4.69 -0.42
N ASN A 259 -3.01 4.42 -0.62
CA ASN A 259 -3.89 5.29 -1.40
C ASN A 259 -4.70 6.21 -0.46
N SER A 260 -5.54 7.07 -1.01
CA SER A 260 -6.34 8.00 -0.21
C SER A 260 -7.82 7.64 -0.14
N ALA A 261 -8.51 8.28 0.79
CA ALA A 261 -9.96 8.35 0.88
C ALA A 261 -10.33 9.76 1.33
N ILE A 262 -11.49 10.25 0.88
CA ILE A 262 -11.96 11.56 1.32
C ILE A 262 -12.84 11.46 2.56
N ASN A 263 -13.11 12.59 3.21
CA ASN A 263 -13.84 12.66 4.48
C ASN A 263 -15.26 12.06 4.48
N THR A 264 -15.86 11.80 3.32
CA THR A 264 -17.15 11.12 3.15
C THR A 264 -17.06 9.61 2.90
N GLY A 265 -15.85 9.08 2.67
CA GLY A 265 -15.57 7.68 2.35
C GLY A 265 -15.49 7.36 0.86
N GLU A 266 -15.57 8.37 0.00
CA GLU A 266 -15.34 8.18 -1.43
C GLU A 266 -13.83 8.11 -1.73
N ASN A 267 -13.48 7.57 -2.89
CA ASN A 267 -12.14 7.75 -3.45
C ASN A 267 -11.97 9.22 -3.86
N ALA A 268 -10.75 9.72 -3.80
CA ALA A 268 -10.40 10.98 -4.41
C ALA A 268 -10.31 10.86 -5.95
N HIS A 269 -10.40 11.99 -6.64
CA HIS A 269 -10.42 12.02 -8.11
C HIS A 269 -9.05 11.73 -8.75
N TYR A 270 -7.96 11.94 -8.01
CA TYR A 270 -6.59 11.66 -8.41
C TYR A 270 -6.13 10.25 -7.98
N ASP A 271 -6.92 9.49 -7.22
CA ASP A 271 -6.51 8.16 -6.76
C ASP A 271 -6.32 7.20 -7.94
N GLU A 272 -5.13 6.64 -8.05
CA GLU A 272 -4.83 5.53 -8.95
C GLU A 272 -5.34 4.21 -8.39
N SER A 273 -5.77 3.30 -9.27
CA SER A 273 -6.16 1.95 -8.87
C SER A 273 -5.07 0.95 -9.23
N CYS A 274 -4.73 0.07 -8.31
CA CYS A 274 -3.89 -1.08 -8.63
C CYS A 274 -4.04 -2.19 -7.60
N SER A 275 -3.56 -3.38 -7.94
CA SER A 275 -3.67 -4.53 -7.04
C SER A 275 -2.50 -4.66 -6.05
N SER A 276 -1.53 -3.76 -6.12
CA SER A 276 -0.40 -3.65 -5.19
C SER A 276 -0.72 -2.84 -3.93
N THR A 277 -1.63 -1.87 -4.01
CA THR A 277 -2.10 -1.06 -2.86
C THR A 277 -2.49 -1.95 -1.69
N LEU A 278 -1.93 -1.68 -0.51
CA LEU A 278 -2.18 -2.49 0.68
C LEU A 278 -3.31 -1.92 1.55
N ALA A 279 -3.37 -0.60 1.67
CA ALA A 279 -4.37 0.10 2.48
C ALA A 279 -4.55 1.54 2.00
N SER A 280 -5.42 2.28 2.69
CA SER A 280 -5.57 3.71 2.51
C SER A 280 -5.46 4.47 3.83
N THR A 281 -5.30 5.77 3.73
CA THR A 281 -5.54 6.75 4.80
C THR A 281 -6.34 7.91 4.20
N PHE A 282 -6.24 9.11 4.73
CA PHE A 282 -7.05 10.25 4.32
C PHE A 282 -6.22 11.30 3.58
N SER A 283 -6.92 12.23 2.93
CA SER A 283 -6.27 13.35 2.23
C SER A 283 -7.20 14.56 2.14
N ASN A 284 -8.26 14.47 1.34
CA ASN A 284 -9.14 15.60 1.05
C ASN A 284 -10.56 15.46 1.60
N GLY A 285 -11.29 16.57 1.60
CA GLY A 285 -12.71 16.66 1.88
C GLY A 285 -13.53 16.82 0.60
N ALA A 286 -14.78 16.34 0.64
CA ALA A 286 -15.62 16.25 -0.55
C ALA A 286 -16.16 17.58 -1.09
N LYS A 287 -16.37 18.59 -0.23
CA LYS A 287 -17.20 19.77 -0.57
C LYS A 287 -16.46 21.10 -0.61
N ASP A 288 -15.47 21.28 0.26
CA ASP A 288 -14.74 22.54 0.41
C ASP A 288 -13.28 22.29 0.07
N PRO A 289 -12.69 22.97 -0.93
CA PRO A 289 -11.28 22.85 -1.26
C PRO A 289 -10.35 23.25 -0.10
N ASN A 290 -10.86 23.91 0.94
CA ASN A 290 -10.13 24.20 2.18
C ASN A 290 -10.21 23.08 3.23
N THR A 291 -10.85 21.96 2.90
CA THR A 291 -10.86 20.73 3.71
C THR A 291 -9.83 19.77 3.15
N GLY A 292 -8.55 20.09 3.26
CA GLY A 292 -7.47 19.13 3.04
C GLY A 292 -6.99 18.53 4.36
N VAL A 293 -5.77 18.04 4.35
CA VAL A 293 -5.00 17.75 5.56
C VAL A 293 -4.49 19.06 6.15
N ALA A 294 -4.87 19.30 7.41
CA ALA A 294 -4.30 20.37 8.22
C ALA A 294 -2.97 19.94 8.84
N THR A 295 -1.90 20.68 8.59
CA THR A 295 -0.51 20.35 8.99
C THR A 295 0.38 21.61 8.98
N THR A 296 1.66 21.45 9.29
CA THR A 296 2.72 22.47 9.20
C THR A 296 2.98 22.91 7.76
N ASP A 297 3.55 24.10 7.57
CA ASP A 297 3.96 24.63 6.28
C ASP A 297 5.22 25.47 6.45
N LEU A 298 5.90 25.83 5.35
CA LEU A 298 7.19 26.51 5.42
C LEU A 298 7.16 27.80 6.25
N TYR A 299 8.29 28.08 6.90
CA TYR A 299 8.58 29.33 7.60
C TYR A 299 7.68 29.56 8.81
N GLY A 300 7.43 28.51 9.57
CA GLY A 300 6.59 28.55 10.77
C GLY A 300 5.11 28.79 10.47
N LYS A 301 4.63 28.42 9.27
CA LYS A 301 3.24 28.57 8.85
C LYS A 301 2.49 27.25 9.02
N CYS A 302 1.18 27.32 8.87
CA CYS A 302 0.34 26.14 8.87
C CYS A 302 -0.54 26.17 7.63
N THR A 303 -0.91 25.00 7.13
CA THR A 303 -1.85 24.84 6.02
C THR A 303 -3.04 23.99 6.44
N ARG A 304 -4.13 24.13 5.68
CA ARG A 304 -5.36 23.31 5.80
C ARG A 304 -5.71 22.61 4.48
N THR A 305 -4.82 22.73 3.49
CA THR A 305 -5.11 22.39 2.09
C THR A 305 -4.04 21.46 1.52
N HIS A 306 -3.27 20.77 2.36
CA HIS A 306 -2.43 19.69 1.87
C HIS A 306 -3.32 18.53 1.38
N SER A 307 -2.90 17.86 0.31
CA SER A 307 -3.78 17.04 -0.52
C SER A 307 -2.96 16.06 -1.37
N GLY A 308 -3.65 15.16 -2.08
CA GLY A 308 -3.04 14.10 -2.89
C GLY A 308 -2.83 12.83 -2.07
N THR A 309 -2.53 11.72 -2.75
CA THR A 309 -2.02 10.50 -2.09
C THR A 309 -0.73 10.77 -1.33
N SER A 310 -0.05 11.86 -1.69
CA SER A 310 1.12 12.37 -1.00
C SER A 310 0.90 12.78 0.47
N ALA A 311 -0.31 13.17 0.85
CA ALA A 311 -0.71 13.41 2.25
C ALA A 311 -1.12 12.10 2.97
N ALA A 312 -1.56 11.10 2.20
CA ALA A 312 -1.99 9.81 2.75
C ALA A 312 -0.80 8.98 3.29
N ALA A 313 0.33 8.94 2.58
CA ALA A 313 1.51 8.18 3.00
C ALA A 313 2.12 8.63 4.36
N PRO A 314 2.29 9.94 4.64
CA PRO A 314 2.72 10.43 5.96
C PRO A 314 1.77 10.04 7.10
N GLU A 315 0.45 10.13 6.91
CA GLU A 315 -0.52 9.64 7.89
C GLU A 315 -0.26 8.16 8.25
N ALA A 316 -0.02 7.32 7.23
CA ALA A 316 0.30 5.91 7.42
C ALA A 316 1.65 5.70 8.13
N ALA A 317 2.68 6.47 7.77
CA ALA A 317 3.97 6.43 8.43
C ALA A 317 3.85 6.76 9.93
N GLY A 318 2.99 7.73 10.29
CA GLY A 318 2.64 8.03 11.67
C GLY A 318 1.97 6.85 12.39
N VAL A 319 0.98 6.21 11.76
CA VAL A 319 0.33 5.01 12.34
C VAL A 319 1.33 3.87 12.56
N PHE A 320 2.25 3.66 11.60
CA PHE A 320 3.31 2.65 11.74
C PHE A 320 4.30 3.00 12.85
N ALA A 321 4.57 4.30 13.09
CA ALA A 321 5.39 4.72 14.21
C ALA A 321 4.74 4.37 15.55
N LEU A 322 3.42 4.59 15.69
CA LEU A 322 2.67 4.13 16.87
C LEU A 322 2.79 2.60 17.06
N ALA A 323 2.62 1.84 15.98
CA ALA A 323 2.74 0.38 16.03
C ALA A 323 4.17 -0.09 16.43
N LEU A 324 5.21 0.60 15.95
CA LEU A 324 6.59 0.30 16.32
C LEU A 324 6.90 0.64 17.78
N GLU A 325 6.39 1.74 18.33
CA GLU A 325 6.53 2.01 19.77
C GLU A 325 5.88 0.88 20.58
N ALA A 326 4.68 0.46 20.17
CA ALA A 326 3.95 -0.63 20.82
C ALA A 326 4.71 -1.97 20.78
N ASN A 327 5.46 -2.23 19.69
CA ASN A 327 6.31 -3.40 19.56
C ASN A 327 7.52 -3.15 18.64
N ARG A 328 8.68 -2.87 19.25
CA ARG A 328 9.94 -2.62 18.53
C ARG A 328 10.52 -3.86 17.84
N GLN A 329 9.95 -5.05 18.05
CA GLN A 329 10.39 -6.29 17.39
C GLN A 329 9.71 -6.54 16.03
N LEU A 330 8.69 -5.74 15.68
CA LEU A 330 8.03 -5.85 14.38
C LEU A 330 9.03 -5.72 13.24
N THR A 331 9.02 -6.70 12.34
CA THR A 331 9.73 -6.66 11.06
C THR A 331 8.94 -5.86 10.02
N TRP A 332 9.57 -5.53 8.89
CA TRP A 332 8.89 -4.87 7.76
C TRP A 332 7.67 -5.65 7.26
N ARG A 333 7.74 -6.99 7.25
CA ARG A 333 6.61 -7.87 6.92
C ARG A 333 5.55 -7.88 7.99
N ASP A 334 5.93 -7.93 9.26
CA ASP A 334 4.96 -7.86 10.36
C ASP A 334 4.10 -6.59 10.25
N MET A 335 4.69 -5.47 9.84
CA MET A 335 3.93 -4.24 9.60
C MET A 335 2.90 -4.41 8.47
N GLN A 336 3.28 -5.00 7.33
CA GLN A 336 2.33 -5.29 6.26
C GLN A 336 1.20 -6.25 6.70
N HIS A 337 1.53 -7.29 7.48
CA HIS A 337 0.53 -8.20 8.04
C HIS A 337 -0.44 -7.49 8.98
N LEU A 338 0.06 -6.61 9.87
CA LEU A 338 -0.78 -5.79 10.74
C LEU A 338 -1.71 -4.91 9.90
N THR A 339 -1.18 -4.22 8.88
CA THR A 339 -1.96 -3.41 7.94
C THR A 339 -3.13 -4.19 7.35
N VAL A 340 -2.88 -5.37 6.77
CA VAL A 340 -3.93 -6.22 6.19
C VAL A 340 -5.01 -6.58 7.22
N LEU A 341 -4.59 -6.96 8.43
CA LEU A 341 -5.48 -7.49 9.47
C LEU A 341 -6.26 -6.42 10.23
N THR A 342 -5.77 -5.18 10.29
CA THR A 342 -6.39 -4.10 11.08
C THR A 342 -7.06 -3.02 10.24
N SER A 343 -6.73 -2.90 8.96
CA SER A 343 -7.41 -1.97 8.05
C SER A 343 -8.92 -2.23 7.98
N LYS A 344 -9.70 -1.17 7.77
CA LYS A 344 -11.16 -1.17 7.79
C LYS A 344 -11.72 -0.65 6.48
N ARG A 345 -12.62 -1.42 5.88
CA ARG A 345 -13.46 -0.96 4.77
C ARG A 345 -14.32 0.27 5.13
N ASN A 346 -14.58 0.53 6.41
CA ASN A 346 -15.68 1.35 6.93
C ASN A 346 -16.18 2.44 5.96
N SER A 347 -17.35 2.22 5.38
CA SER A 347 -18.04 3.21 4.55
C SER A 347 -17.31 3.66 3.28
N LEU A 348 -16.23 2.98 2.92
CA LEU A 348 -15.47 3.26 1.72
C LEU A 348 -16.17 2.72 0.48
N PHE A 349 -16.22 3.55 -0.57
CA PHE A 349 -16.75 3.15 -1.86
C PHE A 349 -16.12 3.95 -2.99
N ASP A 350 -16.04 3.32 -4.16
CA ASP A 350 -15.70 4.00 -5.40
C ASP A 350 -16.92 4.80 -5.86
N SER A 351 -16.79 6.12 -5.90
CA SER A 351 -17.84 7.06 -6.33
C SER A 351 -18.32 6.81 -7.76
N LYS A 352 -17.48 6.21 -8.61
CA LYS A 352 -17.78 5.89 -10.01
C LYS A 352 -18.18 4.43 -10.24
N GLY A 353 -18.14 3.59 -9.19
CA GLY A 353 -18.56 2.20 -9.26
C GLY A 353 -17.73 1.30 -10.18
N ARG A 354 -16.46 1.64 -10.41
CA ARG A 354 -15.51 0.86 -11.24
C ARG A 354 -14.98 -0.33 -10.44
N PHE A 355 -14.66 -0.12 -9.17
CA PHE A 355 -14.08 -1.14 -8.29
C PHE A 355 -14.99 -1.45 -7.09
N HIS A 356 -15.40 -2.71 -6.99
CA HIS A 356 -16.25 -3.20 -5.91
C HIS A 356 -15.45 -3.99 -4.87
N TRP A 357 -15.81 -3.83 -3.61
CA TRP A 357 -15.28 -4.66 -2.52
C TRP A 357 -15.53 -6.15 -2.80
N THR A 358 -14.46 -6.92 -2.81
CA THR A 358 -14.48 -8.35 -3.11
C THR A 358 -13.82 -9.12 -1.97
N MET A 359 -14.31 -10.31 -1.67
CA MET A 359 -13.68 -11.21 -0.71
C MET A 359 -12.72 -12.15 -1.41
N ASN A 360 -11.53 -12.30 -0.85
CA ASN A 360 -10.54 -13.25 -1.30
C ASN A 360 -10.85 -14.68 -0.79
N GLY A 361 -10.00 -15.64 -1.15
CA GLY A 361 -10.18 -17.07 -0.89
C GLY A 361 -10.22 -17.45 0.60
N VAL A 362 -9.64 -16.62 1.47
CA VAL A 362 -9.65 -16.82 2.92
C VAL A 362 -10.64 -15.90 3.65
N GLY A 363 -11.42 -15.10 2.93
CA GLY A 363 -12.47 -14.25 3.49
C GLY A 363 -12.04 -12.83 3.87
N LEU A 364 -10.89 -12.35 3.37
CA LEU A 364 -10.50 -10.95 3.52
C LEU A 364 -11.13 -10.12 2.40
N GLU A 365 -11.80 -9.01 2.76
CA GLU A 365 -12.26 -8.04 1.78
C GLU A 365 -11.11 -7.15 1.30
N PHE A 366 -11.09 -6.86 0.00
CA PHE A 366 -10.16 -5.94 -0.64
C PHE A 366 -10.86 -5.10 -1.72
N ASN A 367 -10.21 -4.02 -2.14
CA ASN A 367 -10.60 -3.15 -3.25
C ASN A 367 -9.33 -2.58 -3.92
N HIS A 368 -9.33 -2.41 -5.24
CA HIS A 368 -8.17 -1.87 -5.99
C HIS A 368 -7.82 -0.41 -5.68
N LEU A 369 -8.77 0.38 -5.16
CA LEU A 369 -8.50 1.74 -4.69
C LEU A 369 -8.07 1.72 -3.23
N PHE A 370 -8.77 0.94 -2.39
CA PHE A 370 -8.61 1.05 -0.94
C PHE A 370 -7.73 -0.03 -0.28
N GLY A 371 -7.14 -0.93 -1.07
CA GLY A 371 -6.49 -2.14 -0.57
C GLY A 371 -7.40 -2.91 0.38
N PHE A 372 -6.91 -3.20 1.59
CA PHE A 372 -7.69 -3.85 2.66
C PHE A 372 -8.53 -2.88 3.51
N GLY A 373 -8.55 -1.59 3.18
CA GLY A 373 -9.30 -0.51 3.84
C GLY A 373 -8.42 0.58 4.45
N VAL A 374 -9.04 1.57 5.09
CA VAL A 374 -8.32 2.61 5.83
C VAL A 374 -7.62 2.06 7.07
N LEU A 375 -6.44 2.58 7.40
CA LEU A 375 -5.75 2.21 8.63
C LEU A 375 -6.56 2.53 9.88
N ASP A 376 -6.37 1.71 10.92
CA ASP A 376 -6.89 1.97 12.27
C ASP A 376 -5.75 1.87 13.27
N ALA A 377 -5.30 3.03 13.77
CA ALA A 377 -4.16 3.14 14.66
C ALA A 377 -4.41 2.43 15.99
N GLY A 378 -5.58 2.59 16.60
CA GLY A 378 -5.91 1.94 17.86
C GLY A 378 -5.89 0.41 17.76
N ALA A 379 -6.46 -0.14 16.69
CA ALA A 379 -6.49 -1.58 16.44
C ALA A 379 -5.10 -2.12 16.10
N MET A 380 -4.32 -1.37 15.30
CA MET A 380 -2.95 -1.72 14.95
C MET A 380 -2.05 -1.77 16.19
N VAL A 381 -2.11 -0.76 17.05
CA VAL A 381 -1.36 -0.73 18.33
C VAL A 381 -1.78 -1.87 19.25
N ALA A 382 -3.08 -2.13 19.38
CA ALA A 382 -3.58 -3.19 20.24
C ALA A 382 -3.10 -4.59 19.77
N LEU A 383 -3.13 -4.83 18.45
CA LEU A 383 -2.65 -6.09 17.88
C LEU A 383 -1.11 -6.18 17.91
N ALA A 384 -0.40 -5.08 17.68
CA ALA A 384 1.06 -5.01 17.75
C ALA A 384 1.61 -5.43 19.12
N LYS A 385 0.96 -5.01 20.23
CA LYS A 385 1.34 -5.39 21.61
C LYS A 385 1.33 -6.90 21.87
N GLN A 386 0.49 -7.63 21.13
CA GLN A 386 0.34 -9.09 21.25
C GLN A 386 1.03 -9.82 20.09
N TRP A 387 1.65 -9.08 19.16
CA TRP A 387 2.15 -9.63 17.92
C TRP A 387 3.37 -10.52 18.14
N LYS A 388 3.35 -11.67 17.47
CA LYS A 388 4.48 -12.57 17.33
C LYS A 388 4.90 -12.56 15.88
N THR A 389 6.19 -12.30 15.66
CA THR A 389 6.78 -12.19 14.32
C THR A 389 6.43 -13.39 13.46
N VAL A 390 6.00 -13.11 12.22
CA VAL A 390 5.66 -14.15 11.25
C VAL A 390 6.89 -15.00 10.87
N PRO A 391 6.70 -16.25 10.41
CA PRO A 391 7.80 -17.09 9.95
C PRO A 391 8.64 -16.46 8.85
N ALA A 392 9.81 -17.05 8.61
CA ALA A 392 10.72 -16.62 7.55
C ALA A 392 10.02 -16.55 6.18
N ARG A 393 10.38 -15.53 5.40
CA ARG A 393 9.87 -15.33 4.04
C ARG A 393 10.53 -16.32 3.08
N TYR A 394 9.72 -16.96 2.27
CA TYR A 394 10.15 -17.79 1.14
C TYR A 394 9.63 -17.19 -0.17
N HIS A 395 10.29 -17.54 -1.27
CA HIS A 395 9.84 -17.18 -2.61
C HIS A 395 9.93 -18.39 -3.53
N CYS A 396 8.84 -18.68 -4.27
CA CYS A 396 8.75 -19.77 -5.21
C CYS A 396 8.53 -19.23 -6.62
N GLN A 397 9.43 -19.56 -7.55
CA GLN A 397 9.13 -19.46 -8.98
C GLN A 397 8.22 -20.64 -9.34
N ALA A 398 6.92 -20.40 -9.31
CA ALA A 398 5.89 -21.43 -9.35
C ALA A 398 5.63 -22.02 -10.75
N GLY A 399 6.13 -21.36 -11.78
CA GLY A 399 6.09 -21.80 -13.17
C GLY A 399 6.42 -20.65 -14.12
N SER A 400 6.70 -20.98 -15.38
CA SER A 400 6.89 -20.00 -16.45
C SER A 400 6.40 -20.56 -17.78
N ASP A 401 5.77 -19.73 -18.60
CA ASP A 401 5.45 -20.03 -19.99
C ASP A 401 6.11 -18.99 -20.89
N LYS A 402 6.87 -19.45 -21.88
CA LYS A 402 7.60 -18.64 -22.87
C LYS A 402 7.05 -18.82 -24.29
N THR A 403 5.89 -19.47 -24.41
CA THR A 403 5.22 -19.69 -25.68
C THR A 403 4.57 -18.39 -26.12
N VAL A 404 5.01 -17.86 -27.26
CA VAL A 404 4.42 -16.65 -27.82
C VAL A 404 3.00 -16.94 -28.30
N ARG A 405 2.03 -16.16 -27.82
CA ARG A 405 0.62 -16.29 -28.18
C ARG A 405 0.05 -14.93 -28.52
N GLU A 406 -0.72 -14.88 -29.60
CA GLU A 406 -1.46 -13.67 -29.99
C GLU A 406 -2.63 -13.43 -29.02
N ILE A 407 -2.82 -12.18 -28.60
CA ILE A 407 -3.98 -11.76 -27.82
C ILE A 407 -5.13 -11.57 -28.83
N PRO A 408 -6.25 -12.31 -28.72
CA PRO A 408 -7.37 -12.14 -29.64
C PRO A 408 -7.96 -10.72 -29.55
N GLY A 409 -8.22 -10.10 -30.70
CA GLY A 409 -8.71 -8.71 -30.76
C GLY A 409 -10.06 -8.46 -30.06
N SER A 410 -10.92 -9.47 -29.93
CA SER A 410 -12.28 -9.34 -29.37
C SER A 410 -12.60 -10.35 -28.26
N LYS A 411 -11.60 -11.12 -27.80
CA LYS A 411 -11.77 -12.16 -26.77
C LYS A 411 -10.57 -12.18 -25.84
N SER A 412 -10.74 -12.74 -24.64
CA SER A 412 -9.63 -12.94 -23.72
C SER A 412 -8.76 -14.15 -24.11
N LEU A 413 -7.45 -13.99 -23.98
CA LEU A 413 -6.47 -15.07 -23.94
C LEU A 413 -6.33 -15.56 -22.49
N PHE A 414 -6.46 -16.86 -22.26
CA PHE A 414 -6.26 -17.47 -20.94
C PHE A 414 -5.04 -18.39 -20.94
N LEU A 415 -4.12 -18.16 -20.01
CA LEU A 415 -2.90 -18.95 -19.80
C LEU A 415 -2.91 -19.53 -18.39
N THR A 416 -2.41 -20.75 -18.23
CA THR A 416 -2.53 -21.46 -16.95
C THR A 416 -1.21 -22.05 -16.51
N ILE A 417 -0.89 -21.89 -15.23
CA ILE A 417 0.20 -22.59 -14.55
C ILE A 417 -0.42 -23.44 -13.45
N GLU A 418 -0.23 -24.75 -13.51
CA GLU A 418 -0.47 -25.66 -12.40
C GLU A 418 0.80 -25.74 -11.56
N THR A 419 0.69 -25.49 -10.26
CA THR A 419 1.85 -25.44 -9.36
C THR A 419 1.59 -26.15 -8.04
N ASP A 420 2.63 -26.82 -7.51
CA ASP A 420 2.68 -27.33 -6.15
C ASP A 420 3.24 -26.29 -5.15
N ALA A 421 3.51 -25.07 -5.62
CA ALA A 421 4.12 -23.99 -4.86
C ALA A 421 5.49 -24.37 -4.23
N CYS A 422 6.30 -25.08 -5.02
CA CYS A 422 7.65 -25.53 -4.63
C CYS A 422 7.64 -26.50 -3.43
N ALA A 423 6.61 -27.33 -3.33
CA ALA A 423 6.45 -28.29 -2.23
C ALA A 423 7.70 -29.16 -2.03
N GLY A 424 8.16 -29.30 -0.78
CA GLY A 424 9.31 -30.11 -0.41
C GLY A 424 10.67 -29.49 -0.73
N LYS A 425 10.72 -28.25 -1.23
CA LYS A 425 11.97 -27.52 -1.51
C LYS A 425 12.21 -26.43 -0.46
N ASP A 426 13.43 -25.90 -0.42
CA ASP A 426 13.81 -24.76 0.43
C ASP A 426 13.12 -23.45 0.05
N THR A 427 12.35 -23.42 -1.03
CA THR A 427 11.57 -22.29 -1.54
C THR A 427 10.05 -22.47 -1.39
N GLU A 428 9.61 -23.50 -0.66
CA GLU A 428 8.18 -23.81 -0.47
C GLU A 428 7.39 -22.64 0.11
N VAL A 429 6.24 -22.33 -0.49
CA VAL A 429 5.28 -21.34 0.00
C VAL A 429 3.93 -21.99 0.20
N ASN A 430 3.38 -21.88 1.42
CA ASN A 430 2.07 -22.45 1.78
C ASN A 430 1.02 -21.37 2.09
N TYR A 431 1.45 -20.21 2.57
CA TYR A 431 0.57 -19.10 2.93
C TYR A 431 1.07 -17.84 2.23
N LEU A 432 0.24 -17.27 1.36
CA LEU A 432 0.64 -16.14 0.52
C LEU A 432 0.75 -14.81 1.28
N GLU A 433 1.70 -13.99 0.84
CA GLU A 433 1.80 -12.56 1.13
C GLU A 433 1.61 -11.81 -0.19
N HIS A 434 2.67 -11.72 -1.00
CA HIS A 434 2.65 -11.07 -2.31
C HIS A 434 2.69 -12.11 -3.45
N VAL A 435 2.09 -11.76 -4.57
CA VAL A 435 2.19 -12.53 -5.82
C VAL A 435 2.61 -11.60 -6.94
N GLN A 436 3.58 -12.00 -7.75
CA GLN A 436 3.96 -11.27 -8.96
C GLN A 436 3.72 -12.12 -10.21
N ALA A 437 3.17 -11.50 -11.24
CA ALA A 437 3.15 -12.02 -12.60
C ALA A 437 4.18 -11.23 -13.42
N VAL A 438 5.35 -11.83 -13.65
CA VAL A 438 6.43 -11.21 -14.43
C VAL A 438 6.16 -11.43 -15.91
N ILE A 439 5.73 -10.40 -16.62
CA ILE A 439 5.15 -10.51 -17.96
C ILE A 439 6.00 -9.77 -19.01
N THR A 440 6.19 -10.40 -20.16
CA THR A 440 6.64 -9.76 -21.40
C THR A 440 5.50 -9.79 -22.41
N VAL A 441 4.97 -8.62 -22.77
CA VAL A 441 3.88 -8.46 -23.72
C VAL A 441 4.13 -7.23 -24.58
N ASN A 442 3.84 -7.32 -25.88
CA ASN A 442 3.80 -6.14 -26.75
C ASN A 442 2.43 -5.96 -27.38
N SER A 443 2.11 -4.74 -27.77
CA SER A 443 0.86 -4.37 -28.40
C SER A 443 1.09 -3.22 -29.38
N THR A 444 0.23 -3.07 -30.36
CA THR A 444 0.12 -1.85 -31.18
C THR A 444 -0.28 -0.63 -30.37
N ARG A 445 -0.87 -0.86 -29.19
CA ARG A 445 -1.19 0.14 -28.18
C ARG A 445 -1.18 -0.49 -26.78
N ARG A 446 -0.23 -0.11 -25.94
CA ARG A 446 0.01 -0.70 -24.63
C ARG A 446 -1.13 -0.38 -23.65
N GLY A 447 -1.65 0.85 -23.66
CA GLY A 447 -2.75 1.27 -22.80
C GLY A 447 -4.06 0.53 -22.98
N ASP A 448 -4.24 -0.15 -24.12
CA ASP A 448 -5.42 -0.97 -24.38
C ASP A 448 -5.29 -2.39 -23.82
N VAL A 449 -4.12 -2.80 -23.30
CA VAL A 449 -3.93 -4.13 -22.72
C VAL A 449 -4.48 -4.15 -21.30
N GLU A 450 -5.41 -5.05 -21.01
CA GLU A 450 -5.84 -5.37 -19.64
C GLU A 450 -5.33 -6.76 -19.24
N LEU A 451 -4.87 -6.87 -18.00
CA LEU A 451 -4.35 -8.12 -17.44
C LEU A 451 -5.04 -8.45 -16.13
N PHE A 452 -5.43 -9.72 -15.97
CA PHE A 452 -6.00 -10.22 -14.72
C PHE A 452 -5.32 -11.51 -14.30
N LEU A 453 -5.05 -11.64 -13.00
CA LEU A 453 -4.54 -12.85 -12.39
C LEU A 453 -5.61 -13.48 -11.51
N ARG A 454 -5.81 -14.80 -11.65
CA ARG A 454 -6.73 -15.57 -10.81
C ARG A 454 -5.97 -16.62 -10.00
N SER A 455 -6.19 -16.63 -8.69
CA SER A 455 -5.63 -17.62 -7.77
C SER A 455 -6.39 -18.96 -7.80
N PRO A 456 -5.79 -20.05 -7.30
CA PRO A 456 -6.46 -21.35 -7.15
C PRO A 456 -7.70 -21.30 -6.25
N MET A 457 -7.75 -20.36 -5.30
CA MET A 457 -8.92 -20.17 -4.43
C MET A 457 -10.02 -19.32 -5.08
N GLY A 458 -9.79 -18.79 -6.29
CA GLY A 458 -10.78 -18.13 -7.12
C GLY A 458 -10.71 -16.60 -7.13
N THR A 459 -9.85 -16.01 -6.30
CA THR A 459 -9.65 -14.55 -6.23
C THR A 459 -9.09 -14.03 -7.55
N ARG A 460 -9.72 -13.00 -8.11
CA ARG A 460 -9.33 -12.38 -9.37
C ARG A 460 -8.85 -10.96 -9.12
N SER A 461 -7.61 -10.68 -9.48
CA SER A 461 -7.00 -9.35 -9.41
C SER A 461 -6.83 -8.79 -10.82
N MET A 462 -7.39 -7.62 -11.09
CA MET A 462 -6.89 -6.78 -12.19
C MET A 462 -5.48 -6.32 -11.82
N ILE A 463 -4.49 -6.74 -12.61
CA ILE A 463 -3.07 -6.44 -12.38
C ILE A 463 -2.56 -5.36 -13.35
N LEU A 464 -3.31 -5.08 -14.41
CA LEU A 464 -3.17 -3.91 -15.28
C LEU A 464 -4.55 -3.53 -15.80
N SER A 465 -4.96 -2.30 -15.52
CA SER A 465 -6.17 -1.66 -16.04
C SER A 465 -5.92 -0.94 -17.37
N ASN A 466 -7.00 -0.50 -18.01
CA ASN A 466 -6.89 0.32 -19.21
C ASN A 466 -6.28 1.69 -18.87
N ARG A 467 -5.30 2.12 -19.66
CA ARG A 467 -4.67 3.44 -19.55
C ARG A 467 -4.90 4.23 -20.83
N PRO A 468 -5.93 5.10 -20.89
CA PRO A 468 -6.35 5.79 -22.11
C PRO A 468 -5.27 6.70 -22.72
N ASN A 469 -4.29 7.14 -21.94
CA ASN A 469 -3.22 8.02 -22.40
C ASN A 469 -2.01 7.27 -22.97
N ASP A 470 -1.81 6.00 -22.60
CA ASP A 470 -0.67 5.18 -23.00
C ASP A 470 -0.82 4.69 -24.46
N ASP A 471 -0.28 5.46 -25.38
CA ASP A 471 -0.26 5.18 -26.82
C ASP A 471 0.99 4.43 -27.29
N ASP A 472 1.81 3.91 -26.38
CA ASP A 472 3.00 3.12 -26.72
C ASP A 472 2.65 1.93 -27.63
N GLY A 473 3.28 1.89 -28.80
CA GLY A 473 3.16 0.79 -29.77
C GLY A 473 4.48 0.08 -30.04
N GLN A 474 5.54 0.39 -29.28
CA GLN A 474 6.90 -0.05 -29.57
C GLN A 474 7.47 -0.90 -28.43
N ASP A 475 7.38 -0.43 -27.19
CA ASP A 475 8.12 -1.00 -26.07
C ASP A 475 7.36 -2.17 -25.40
N GLY A 476 6.05 -1.98 -25.20
CA GLY A 476 5.22 -2.91 -24.43
C GLY A 476 5.66 -2.97 -22.97
N PHE A 477 5.58 -4.16 -22.40
CA PHE A 477 6.16 -4.52 -21.11
C PHE A 477 7.22 -5.60 -21.32
N THR A 478 8.39 -5.45 -20.70
CA THR A 478 9.48 -6.44 -20.77
C THR A 478 9.82 -6.93 -19.38
N LYS A 479 9.46 -8.18 -19.07
CA LYS A 479 9.64 -8.79 -17.74
C LYS A 479 9.15 -7.88 -16.60
N TRP A 480 8.03 -7.20 -16.82
CA TRP A 480 7.46 -6.29 -15.84
C TRP A 480 6.78 -7.08 -14.72
N PRO A 481 7.13 -6.86 -13.44
CA PRO A 481 6.68 -7.69 -12.32
C PRO A 481 5.36 -7.18 -11.72
N PHE A 482 4.26 -7.25 -12.47
CA PHE A 482 2.94 -6.86 -11.96
C PHE A 482 2.62 -7.57 -10.64
N MET A 483 2.28 -6.82 -9.60
CA MET A 483 2.11 -7.34 -8.25
C MET A 483 0.64 -7.34 -7.82
N THR A 484 0.25 -8.31 -6.99
CA THR A 484 -1.02 -8.27 -6.26
C THR A 484 -0.89 -8.70 -4.79
N SER A 485 -1.52 -7.92 -3.91
CA SER A 485 -1.69 -8.21 -2.47
C SER A 485 -3.04 -8.89 -2.15
N HIS A 486 -3.99 -8.91 -3.09
CA HIS A 486 -5.37 -9.34 -2.83
C HIS A 486 -5.52 -10.82 -2.43
N THR A 487 -4.52 -11.63 -2.76
CA THR A 487 -4.47 -13.06 -2.41
C THR A 487 -3.79 -13.32 -1.05
N TRP A 488 -3.59 -12.27 -0.24
CA TRP A 488 -2.96 -12.39 1.07
C TRP A 488 -3.60 -13.49 1.92
N ALA A 489 -2.75 -14.29 2.55
CA ALA A 489 -3.05 -15.46 3.35
C ALA A 489 -3.74 -16.65 2.64
N GLU A 490 -3.95 -16.59 1.32
CA GLU A 490 -4.44 -17.72 0.53
C GLU A 490 -3.42 -18.86 0.38
N TYR A 491 -3.91 -20.00 -0.08
CA TYR A 491 -3.11 -21.15 -0.42
C TYR A 491 -2.74 -21.13 -1.91
N PRO A 492 -1.45 -21.20 -2.26
CA PRO A 492 -1.02 -21.01 -3.64
C PRO A 492 -1.08 -22.26 -4.53
N ARG A 493 -1.29 -23.45 -3.96
CA ARG A 493 -1.23 -24.72 -4.72
C ARG A 493 -2.45 -24.89 -5.62
N GLY A 494 -2.21 -25.33 -6.85
CA GLY A 494 -3.21 -25.58 -7.87
C GLY A 494 -3.11 -24.61 -9.04
N LYS A 495 -4.25 -24.38 -9.69
CA LYS A 495 -4.32 -23.67 -10.96
C LYS A 495 -4.31 -22.16 -10.81
N TRP A 496 -3.26 -21.53 -11.33
CA TRP A 496 -3.23 -20.08 -11.58
C TRP A 496 -3.63 -19.79 -13.02
N THR A 497 -4.41 -18.74 -13.24
CA THR A 497 -4.82 -18.31 -14.57
C THR A 497 -4.48 -16.86 -14.81
N LEU A 498 -3.71 -16.57 -15.86
CA LEU A 498 -3.50 -15.23 -16.41
C LEU A 498 -4.49 -15.01 -17.56
N GLU A 499 -5.23 -13.91 -17.47
CA GLU A 499 -6.13 -13.44 -18.52
C GLU A 499 -5.52 -12.18 -19.14
N ALA A 500 -5.36 -12.16 -20.47
CA ALA A 500 -4.96 -10.98 -21.23
C ALA A 500 -6.02 -10.66 -22.28
N ARG A 501 -6.43 -9.39 -22.39
CA ARG A 501 -7.41 -8.94 -23.38
C ARG A 501 -7.14 -7.49 -23.79
N PHE A 502 -7.79 -7.06 -24.86
CA PHE A 502 -7.84 -5.64 -25.23
C PHE A 502 -9.10 -4.97 -24.67
N HIS A 503 -8.94 -3.74 -24.19
CA HIS A 503 -10.02 -2.85 -23.82
C HIS A 503 -10.62 -2.17 -25.05
N GLY A 504 -11.94 -2.00 -25.04
CA GLY A 504 -12.67 -1.26 -26.08
C GLY A 504 -12.80 -1.99 -27.43
N GLU A 505 -13.27 -1.25 -28.43
CA GLU A 505 -13.55 -1.77 -29.78
C GLU A 505 -12.40 -1.55 -30.78
N ARG A 506 -11.32 -0.87 -30.35
CA ARG A 506 -10.17 -0.57 -31.20
C ARG A 506 -9.50 -1.87 -31.62
N LEU A 507 -9.26 -2.01 -32.92
CA LEU A 507 -8.51 -3.14 -33.48
C LEU A 507 -7.04 -3.03 -33.06
N ASN A 508 -6.68 -3.78 -32.02
CA ASN A 508 -5.32 -3.93 -31.54
C ASN A 508 -4.73 -5.28 -31.95
N ARG A 509 -3.40 -5.33 -32.06
CA ARG A 509 -2.63 -6.56 -32.21
C ARG A 509 -1.54 -6.58 -31.16
N GLY A 510 -1.34 -7.72 -30.53
CA GLY A 510 -0.33 -7.88 -29.50
C GLY A 510 -0.05 -9.33 -29.18
N PHE A 511 1.12 -9.57 -28.59
CA PHE A 511 1.59 -10.91 -28.29
C PHE A 511 2.07 -10.97 -26.86
N LEU A 512 1.52 -11.91 -26.09
CA LEU A 512 2.09 -12.31 -24.82
C LEU A 512 3.22 -13.30 -25.10
N LYS A 513 4.44 -12.92 -24.75
CA LYS A 513 5.67 -13.65 -25.10
C LYS A 513 6.18 -14.50 -23.96
N GLU A 514 6.06 -14.00 -22.74
CA GLU A 514 6.54 -14.67 -21.53
C GLU A 514 5.65 -14.27 -20.35
N TRP A 515 5.32 -15.22 -19.48
CA TRP A 515 4.88 -14.91 -18.14
C TRP A 515 5.46 -15.90 -17.14
N THR A 516 5.93 -15.39 -16.00
CA THR A 516 6.45 -16.18 -14.88
C THR A 516 5.68 -15.84 -13.62
N LEU A 517 5.22 -16.87 -12.91
CA LEU A 517 4.50 -16.72 -11.65
C LEU A 517 5.49 -16.79 -10.47
N MET A 518 5.53 -15.73 -9.68
CA MET A 518 6.33 -15.64 -8.46
C MET A 518 5.42 -15.56 -7.24
N LEU A 519 5.62 -16.45 -6.29
CA LEU A 519 4.86 -16.51 -5.05
C LEU A 519 5.77 -16.14 -3.89
N HIS A 520 5.30 -15.25 -3.02
CA HIS A 520 6.00 -14.86 -1.80
C HIS A 520 5.12 -15.14 -0.59
N GLY A 521 5.73 -15.62 0.49
CA GLY A 521 4.99 -15.89 1.72
C GLY A 521 5.74 -16.78 2.69
N THR A 522 5.00 -17.56 3.46
CA THR A 522 5.56 -18.44 4.49
C THR A 522 5.29 -19.91 4.19
N ARG A 523 6.22 -20.77 4.62
CA ARG A 523 6.02 -22.23 4.64
C ARG A 523 5.17 -22.65 5.84
N ASP A 524 5.41 -22.03 6.99
CA ASP A 524 4.73 -22.30 8.26
C ASP A 524 3.59 -21.30 8.49
N ALA A 525 2.56 -21.68 9.26
CA ALA A 525 1.38 -20.84 9.46
C ALA A 525 1.73 -19.54 10.24
N PRO A 526 1.41 -18.33 9.72
CA PRO A 526 1.91 -17.08 10.29
C PRO A 526 1.23 -16.63 11.60
N TYR A 527 0.04 -17.16 11.91
CA TYR A 527 -0.78 -16.64 13.02
C TYR A 527 -1.13 -17.67 14.09
N SER A 528 -0.51 -18.86 14.07
CA SER A 528 -0.91 -19.98 14.95
C SER A 528 -0.96 -19.60 16.42
N ASP A 529 -0.03 -18.74 16.84
CA ASP A 529 0.22 -18.45 18.25
C ASP A 529 -0.45 -17.17 18.74
N LEU A 530 -1.11 -16.42 17.83
CA LEU A 530 -1.79 -15.17 18.18
C LEU A 530 -3.15 -15.44 18.83
N PRO A 531 -3.48 -14.82 19.97
CA PRO A 531 -4.82 -14.95 20.55
C PRO A 531 -5.87 -14.29 19.63
N VAL A 532 -7.07 -14.88 19.61
CA VAL A 532 -8.24 -14.27 18.95
C VAL A 532 -9.13 -13.67 20.04
N THR A 533 -9.05 -12.35 20.19
CA THR A 533 -9.85 -11.58 21.16
C THR A 533 -11.24 -11.24 20.60
N ASP A 534 -11.33 -10.90 19.31
CA ASP A 534 -12.59 -10.67 18.61
C ASP A 534 -12.82 -11.79 17.56
N PRO A 535 -13.87 -12.63 17.70
CA PRO A 535 -14.16 -13.74 16.80
C PRO A 535 -14.59 -13.30 15.39
N HIS A 536 -14.92 -12.01 15.20
CA HIS A 536 -15.27 -11.43 13.90
C HIS A 536 -14.12 -10.67 13.25
N SER A 537 -12.95 -10.63 13.88
CA SER A 537 -11.77 -9.99 13.32
C SER A 537 -11.25 -10.68 12.06
N LYS A 538 -10.53 -9.93 11.21
CA LYS A 538 -9.80 -10.51 10.07
C LYS A 538 -8.82 -11.60 10.53
N LEU A 539 -8.17 -11.41 11.68
CA LEU A 539 -7.28 -12.42 12.28
C LEU A 539 -8.04 -13.72 12.58
N ALA A 540 -9.22 -13.65 13.22
CA ALA A 540 -10.05 -14.82 13.53
C ALA A 540 -10.44 -15.60 12.27
N ILE A 541 -10.84 -14.87 11.22
CA ILE A 541 -11.29 -15.43 9.95
C ILE A 541 -10.13 -16.17 9.26
N VAL A 542 -8.97 -15.52 9.16
CA VAL A 542 -7.81 -16.12 8.51
C VAL A 542 -7.28 -17.31 9.31
N LYS A 543 -7.21 -17.20 10.65
CA LYS A 543 -6.82 -18.33 11.50
C LYS A 543 -7.76 -19.52 11.31
N LYS A 544 -9.07 -19.29 11.30
CA LYS A 544 -10.06 -20.34 11.04
C LYS A 544 -9.85 -20.99 9.67
N ALA A 545 -9.62 -20.21 8.62
CA ALA A 545 -9.31 -20.73 7.29
C ALA A 545 -8.01 -21.56 7.28
N HIS A 546 -7.01 -21.17 8.08
CA HIS A 546 -5.74 -21.87 8.27
C HIS A 546 -5.85 -23.18 9.07
N GLU A 547 -6.76 -23.23 10.03
CA GLU A 547 -7.03 -24.42 10.85
C GLU A 547 -7.91 -25.45 10.12
N ASP A 548 -8.94 -25.01 9.40
CA ASP A 548 -9.85 -25.91 8.71
C ASP A 548 -9.15 -26.70 7.60
N LYS A 549 -8.15 -26.11 6.92
CA LYS A 549 -7.33 -26.84 5.95
C LYS A 549 -6.48 -27.95 6.59
N LYS A 550 -5.98 -27.78 7.82
CA LYS A 550 -5.20 -28.85 8.48
C LYS A 550 -6.04 -30.11 8.75
N LYS A 551 -7.36 -29.99 8.72
CA LYS A 551 -8.31 -31.10 8.91
C LYS A 551 -8.70 -31.80 7.60
N MET A 552 -8.38 -31.20 6.44
CA MET A 552 -8.62 -31.74 5.10
C MET A 552 -7.33 -32.34 4.55
#